data_AF-A0A829WS87-F1
#
_entry.id   AF-A0A829WS87-F1
#
_cell.length_a   1.000
_cell.length_b   1.000
_cell.length_c   1.000
_cell.angle_alpha   90.00
_cell.angle_beta   90.00
_cell.angle_gamma   90.00
#
_symmetry.space_group_name_H-M   'P 1'
#
loop_
_entity.id
_entity.type
_entity.pdbx_description
1 polymer ?
#
loop_
_entity_poly.entity_id
_entity_poly.type
_entity_poly.pdbx_seq_one_letter_code
_entity_poly.pdbx_strand_id
1 'polypeptide(L)'
;MKPGGRMIYATCSLLACENGQQIDAFLKRRTDFVRLPKEQMSELLPTELRNKAQFSLTPLRDGTDGFFACVLERVMTDVKPEETAESAVTTPEAEGPST
;
A
#
# COMPACT_ATOMS: atom_id res chain seq x y z
N MET A 1 -14.17 -3.91 9.83
CA MET A 1 -14.91 -3.70 8.57
C MET A 1 -15.50 -5.02 8.11
N LYS A 2 -16.72 -5.10 7.57
CA LYS A 2 -17.27 -6.36 7.01
C LYS A 2 -16.61 -6.66 5.65
N PRO A 3 -16.55 -7.92 5.19
CA PRO A 3 -16.10 -8.20 3.82
C PRO A 3 -16.94 -7.41 2.79
N GLY A 4 -16.31 -6.94 1.72
CA GLY A 4 -16.85 -5.97 0.75
C GLY A 4 -16.85 -4.52 1.24
N GLY A 5 -16.46 -4.26 2.49
CA GLY A 5 -16.37 -2.90 3.00
C GLY A 5 -15.19 -2.13 2.39
N ARG A 6 -15.38 -0.83 2.13
CA ARG A 6 -14.37 0.06 1.56
C ARG A 6 -13.79 1.00 2.63
N MET A 7 -12.47 1.17 2.61
CA MET A 7 -11.72 2.09 3.45
C MET A 7 -10.98 3.09 2.57
N ILE A 8 -11.04 4.38 2.91
CA ILE A 8 -10.23 5.42 2.26
C ILE A 8 -9.18 5.87 3.26
N TYR A 9 -7.92 5.81 2.84
CA TYR A 9 -6.79 6.43 3.54
C TYR A 9 -6.42 7.71 2.79
N ALA A 10 -6.25 8.83 3.50
CA ALA A 10 -5.90 10.10 2.89
C ALA A 10 -5.05 10.98 3.81
N THR A 11 -4.19 11.80 3.21
CA THR A 11 -3.32 12.76 3.91
C THR A 11 -3.17 14.05 3.09
N CYS A 12 -2.82 15.15 3.76
CA CYS A 12 -2.37 16.38 3.12
C CYS A 12 -0.84 16.46 3.09
N SER A 13 -0.20 15.37 2.65
CA SER A 13 1.26 15.28 2.55
C SER A 13 1.69 14.75 1.19
N LEU A 14 2.86 15.17 0.72
CA LEU A 14 3.52 14.65 -0.47
C LEU A 14 4.56 13.55 -0.14
N LEU A 15 4.86 13.33 1.13
CA LEU A 15 5.93 12.41 1.55
C LEU A 15 5.51 10.96 1.35
N ALA A 16 6.34 10.20 0.61
CA ALA A 16 6.06 8.79 0.32
C ALA A 16 5.95 7.93 1.59
N CYS A 17 6.72 8.25 2.64
CA CYS A 17 6.72 7.57 3.93
C CYS A 17 5.41 7.72 4.71
N GLU A 18 4.60 8.74 4.40
CA GLU A 18 3.27 8.93 4.98
C GLU A 18 2.17 8.38 4.08
N ASN A 19 2.49 8.03 2.82
CA ASN A 19 1.51 7.75 1.78
C ASN A 19 1.61 6.29 1.29
N GLY A 20 2.11 6.09 0.07
CA GLY A 20 2.18 4.76 -0.56
C GLY A 20 2.93 3.73 0.29
N GLN A 21 3.98 4.14 1.02
CA GLN A 21 4.72 3.23 1.89
C GLN A 21 3.87 2.73 3.07
N GLN A 22 3.00 3.58 3.63
CA GLN A 22 2.07 3.17 4.67
C GLN A 22 1.02 2.19 4.14
N ILE A 23 0.53 2.41 2.91
CA ILE A 23 -0.40 1.49 2.25
C ILE A 23 0.28 0.14 2.00
N ASP A 24 1.49 0.12 1.46
CA ASP A 24 2.22 -1.13 1.20
C ASP A 24 2.53 -1.88 2.49
N ALA A 25 2.96 -1.18 3.54
CA ALA A 25 3.21 -1.76 4.85
C ALA A 25 1.92 -2.33 5.47
N PHE A 26 0.78 -1.64 5.29
CA PHE A 26 -0.53 -2.12 5.74
C PHE A 26 -0.94 -3.40 5.01
N LEU A 27 -0.86 -3.44 3.68
CA LEU A 27 -1.27 -4.60 2.87
C LEU A 27 -0.38 -5.83 3.13
N LYS A 28 0.89 -5.63 3.46
CA LYS A 28 1.78 -6.73 3.91
C LYS A 28 1.31 -7.37 5.21
N ARG A 29 0.73 -6.60 6.14
CA ARG A 29 0.23 -7.09 7.44
C ARG A 29 -1.21 -7.57 7.38
N ARG A 30 -1.99 -7.12 6.39
CA ARG A 30 -3.42 -7.36 6.25
C ARG A 30 -3.73 -7.89 4.86
N THR A 31 -3.59 -9.20 4.71
CA THR A 31 -3.90 -9.93 3.46
C THR A 31 -5.40 -9.99 3.15
N ASP A 32 -6.26 -9.62 4.11
CA ASP A 32 -7.70 -9.47 3.89
C ASP A 32 -8.10 -8.11 3.30
N PHE A 33 -7.13 -7.29 2.87
CA PHE A 33 -7.36 -6.05 2.16
C PHE A 33 -6.64 -6.04 0.81
N VAL A 34 -7.26 -5.37 -0.15
CA VAL A 34 -6.68 -5.09 -1.47
C VAL A 34 -6.90 -3.63 -1.83
N ARG A 35 -6.08 -3.10 -2.75
CA ARG A 35 -6.39 -1.83 -3.44
C ARG A 35 -7.63 -2.03 -4.30
N LEU A 36 -8.56 -1.08 -4.24
CA LEU A 36 -9.81 -1.20 -4.99
C LEU A 36 -9.52 -1.26 -6.50
N PRO A 37 -10.07 -2.21 -7.26
CA PRO A 37 -9.92 -2.24 -8.71
C PRO A 37 -10.41 -0.94 -9.35
N LYS A 38 -9.70 -0.46 -10.37
CA LYS A 38 -10.01 0.83 -11.01
C LYS A 38 -11.43 0.88 -11.61
N GLU A 39 -11.92 -0.27 -12.06
CA GLU A 39 -13.26 -0.46 -12.62
C GLU A 39 -14.37 -0.22 -11.59
N GLN A 40 -14.03 -0.26 -10.30
CA GLN A 40 -14.96 -0.09 -9.19
C GLN A 40 -14.86 1.28 -8.49
N MET A 41 -13.99 2.16 -9.00
CA MET A 41 -13.85 3.52 -8.48
C MET A 41 -15.13 4.33 -8.71
N SER A 42 -15.44 5.24 -7.79
CA SER A 42 -16.68 6.02 -7.86
C SER A 42 -16.73 6.92 -9.09
N GLU A 43 -17.88 6.98 -9.75
CA GLU A 43 -18.16 7.92 -10.83
C GLU A 43 -18.12 9.39 -10.38
N LEU A 44 -18.20 9.65 -9.07
CA LEU A 44 -18.08 11.01 -8.52
C LEU A 44 -16.64 11.57 -8.60
N LEU A 45 -15.64 10.71 -8.82
CA LEU A 45 -14.27 11.18 -9.00
C LEU A 45 -14.04 11.74 -10.41
N PRO A 46 -13.16 12.75 -10.54
CA PRO A 46 -12.66 13.19 -11.84
C PRO A 46 -12.13 12.02 -12.68
N THR A 47 -12.33 12.09 -13.99
CA THR A 47 -11.96 11.01 -14.93
C THR A 47 -10.49 10.61 -14.81
N GLU A 48 -9.64 11.60 -14.56
CA GLU A 48 -8.19 11.49 -14.45
C GLU A 48 -7.74 10.69 -13.22
N LEU A 49 -8.63 10.57 -12.22
CA LEU A 49 -8.37 9.85 -10.96
C LEU A 49 -9.06 8.49 -10.92
N ARG A 50 -10.12 8.26 -11.70
CA ARG A 50 -10.90 7.00 -11.71
C ARG A 50 -10.09 5.77 -12.13
N ASN A 51 -9.03 5.94 -12.91
CA ASN A 51 -8.19 4.84 -13.39
C ASN A 51 -7.15 4.35 -12.36
N LYS A 52 -7.12 4.92 -11.15
CA LYS A 52 -6.14 4.57 -10.12
C LYS A 52 -6.80 4.40 -8.75
N ALA A 53 -6.52 3.28 -8.09
CA ALA A 53 -6.93 3.04 -6.70
C ALA A 53 -6.27 4.01 -5.69
N GLN A 54 -5.11 4.58 -6.08
CA GLN A 54 -4.37 5.55 -5.30
C GLN A 54 -3.86 6.69 -6.18
N PHE A 55 -3.85 7.91 -5.65
CA PHE A 55 -3.36 9.08 -6.36
C PHE A 55 -2.73 10.08 -5.39
N SER A 56 -1.70 10.78 -5.88
CA SER A 56 -1.08 11.93 -5.22
C SER A 56 -1.33 13.15 -6.08
N LEU A 57 -1.98 14.17 -5.53
CA LEU A 57 -2.12 15.50 -6.11
C LEU A 57 -0.96 16.36 -5.63
N THR A 58 -0.43 17.20 -6.51
CA THR A 58 0.72 18.07 -6.26
C THR A 58 0.37 19.51 -6.66
N PRO A 59 1.01 20.52 -6.05
CA PRO A 59 0.78 21.91 -6.42
C PRO A 59 1.01 22.20 -7.90
N LEU A 60 2.12 21.74 -8.46
CA LEU A 60 2.48 22.04 -9.84
C LEU A 60 1.52 21.43 -10.86
N ARG A 61 1.08 20.17 -10.63
CA ARG A 61 0.25 19.45 -11.60
C ARG A 61 -1.24 19.74 -11.44
N ASP A 62 -1.70 19.92 -10.20
CA ASP A 62 -3.13 19.90 -9.88
C ASP A 62 -3.62 21.21 -9.25
N GLY A 63 -2.73 22.17 -8.95
CA GLY A 63 -3.11 23.47 -8.37
C GLY A 63 -3.65 23.36 -6.94
N THR A 64 -3.18 22.39 -6.17
CA THR A 64 -3.59 22.13 -4.78
C THR A 64 -2.39 22.24 -3.82
N ASP A 65 -2.59 22.30 -2.51
CA ASP A 65 -1.46 22.33 -1.56
C ASP A 65 -0.73 20.97 -1.41
N GLY A 66 -1.24 19.93 -2.08
CA GLY A 66 -0.73 18.57 -2.00
C GLY A 66 -1.67 17.64 -1.24
N PHE A 67 -1.96 16.47 -1.82
CA PHE A 67 -2.91 15.53 -1.26
C PHE A 67 -2.60 14.10 -1.70
N PHE A 68 -2.89 13.12 -0.85
CA PHE A 68 -2.84 11.71 -1.22
C PHE A 68 -4.13 11.01 -0.79
N ALA A 69 -4.61 10.09 -1.62
CA ALA A 69 -5.63 9.14 -1.21
C ALA A 69 -5.42 7.76 -1.82
N CYS A 70 -5.83 6.73 -1.09
CA CYS A 70 -5.92 5.35 -1.56
C CYS A 70 -7.23 4.71 -1.08
N VAL A 71 -7.94 4.07 -2.00
CA VAL A 71 -9.15 3.30 -1.70
C VAL A 71 -8.77 1.82 -1.59
N LEU A 72 -9.16 1.21 -0.47
CA LEU A 72 -8.93 -0.19 -0.14
C LEU A 72 -10.28 -0.88 0.06
N GLU A 73 -10.33 -2.17 -0.23
CA GLU A 73 -11.48 -3.03 0.02
C GLU A 73 -11.07 -4.21 0.90
N ARG A 74 -11.88 -4.52 1.90
CA ARG A 74 -11.73 -5.75 2.67
C ARG A 74 -12.33 -6.90 1.88
N VAL A 75 -11.53 -7.87 1.47
CA VAL A 75 -12.00 -9.07 0.79
C VAL A 75 -12.38 -10.16 1.79
N MET A 76 -13.17 -11.14 1.37
CA MET A 76 -13.29 -12.39 2.12
C MET A 76 -11.96 -13.14 1.95
N THR A 77 -11.18 -13.24 3.02
CA THR A 77 -10.05 -14.16 3.07
C THR A 77 -10.54 -15.54 3.45
N ASP A 78 -10.40 -16.50 2.54
CA ASP A 78 -10.60 -17.92 2.80
C ASP A 78 -9.25 -18.66 2.93
N VAL A 79 -8.31 -18.08 3.69
CA VAL A 79 -6.92 -18.57 3.74
C VAL A 79 -6.55 -19.01 5.16
N LYS A 80 -6.31 -20.32 5.32
CA LYS A 80 -5.53 -20.90 6.42
C LYS A 80 -4.07 -20.42 6.28
N PRO A 81 -3.42 -19.99 7.38
CA PRO A 81 -2.02 -19.59 7.31
C PRO A 81 -1.16 -20.83 7.05
N GLU A 82 -0.55 -20.91 5.88
CA GLU A 82 0.63 -21.75 5.70
C GLU A 82 1.83 -20.98 6.24
N GLU A 83 2.24 -21.41 7.42
CA GLU A 83 3.48 -21.07 8.08
C GLU A 83 4.60 -21.75 7.29
N THR A 84 5.51 -20.98 6.70
CA THR A 84 6.82 -21.52 6.33
C THR A 84 7.90 -20.64 6.92
N ALA A 85 8.58 -21.29 7.86
CA ALA A 85 9.61 -20.81 8.74
C ALA A 85 10.81 -20.17 8.02
N GLU A 86 11.31 -19.16 8.69
CA GLU A 86 12.70 -18.73 8.71
C GLU A 86 13.67 -19.90 8.97
N SER A 87 14.75 -20.00 8.19
CA SER A 87 15.98 -20.64 8.70
C SER A 87 17.23 -20.08 8.01
N ALA A 88 17.91 -19.23 8.79
CA ALA A 88 19.34 -19.24 9.07
C ALA A 88 20.34 -19.19 7.89
N VAL A 89 21.10 -18.09 7.85
CA VAL A 89 22.55 -18.19 7.68
C VAL A 89 23.20 -17.57 8.92
N THR A 90 23.82 -18.43 9.73
CA THR A 90 24.67 -18.09 10.86
C THR A 90 26.12 -18.24 10.38
N THR A 91 26.88 -17.15 10.44
CA THR A 91 28.36 -17.09 10.33
C THR A 91 29.04 -17.84 11.49
N PRO A 92 30.29 -18.34 11.32
CA PRO A 92 31.43 -17.55 11.85
C PRO A 92 32.80 -17.67 11.12
N GLU A 93 33.64 -16.65 11.39
CA GLU A 93 35.12 -16.63 11.55
C GLU A 93 36.05 -16.95 10.35
N ALA A 94 36.89 -16.03 9.83
CA ALA A 94 38.04 -15.26 10.36
C ALA A 94 39.41 -15.97 10.14
N GLU A 95 40.22 -15.48 9.19
CA GLU A 95 41.69 -15.51 9.24
C GLU A 95 42.30 -14.44 8.32
N GLY A 96 43.45 -13.88 8.73
CA GLY A 96 44.03 -12.60 8.30
C GLY A 96 44.91 -12.59 7.02
N PRO A 97 45.86 -11.64 6.88
CA PRO A 97 46.18 -10.96 5.60
C PRO A 97 47.46 -11.44 4.89
N SER A 98 47.56 -11.19 3.57
CA SER A 98 48.81 -10.83 2.84
C SER A 98 48.60 -10.79 1.32
N THR A 99 48.83 -9.62 0.69
CA THR A 99 49.82 -9.38 -0.39
C THR A 99 49.84 -7.87 -0.67
#